data_AF-A0A713T201-F1
#
_entry.id   AF-A0A713T201-F1
#
_cell.length_a   1.000
_cell.length_b   1.000
_cell.length_c   1.000
_cell.angle_alpha   90.00
_cell.angle_beta   90.00
_cell.angle_gamma   90.00
#
_symmetry.space_group_name_H-M   'P 1'
#
loop_
_entity.id
_entity.type
_entity.pdbx_description
1 polymer ?
#
loop_
_entity_poly.entity_id
_entity_poly.type
_entity_poly.pdbx_seq_one_letter_code
_entity_poly.pdbx_strand_id
1 'polypeptide(L)' 'MAAPKGNRFWEARSSHGRNPKFESPEALWAACCEYFEWVEANPLWEMKAFSYQGEVTQEPIAKMRAMTI' A
#
# COMPACT_ATOMS: atom_id res chain seq x y z
N MET A 1 8.17 -5.64 -15.68
CA MET A 1 7.74 -5.25 -14.33
C MET A 1 7.52 -3.75 -14.34
N ALA A 2 6.31 -3.27 -14.04
CA ALA A 2 6.04 -1.83 -14.00
C ALA A 2 6.65 -1.24 -12.72
N ALA A 3 7.18 -0.01 -12.80
CA ALA A 3 7.71 0.71 -11.65
C ALA A 3 6.67 0.78 -10.51
N PRO A 4 7.09 0.78 -9.23
CA PRO A 4 6.16 0.82 -8.10
C PRO A 4 5.21 2.01 -8.20
N LYS A 5 3.89 1.76 -8.20
CA LYS A 5 2.90 2.83 -8.11
C LYS A 5 3.08 3.55 -6.76
N GLY A 6 3.14 4.87 -6.84
CA GLY A 6 3.73 5.77 -5.84
C GLY A 6 3.25 5.55 -4.40
N ASN A 7 4.18 5.76 -3.47
CA ASN A 7 4.02 5.70 -2.01
C ASN A 7 3.10 6.81 -1.45
N ARG A 8 1.95 7.06 -2.08
CA ARG A 8 1.00 8.11 -1.70
C ARG A 8 -0.11 7.53 -0.83
N PHE A 9 0.26 6.96 0.32
CA PHE A 9 -0.72 6.36 1.23
C PHE A 9 -1.77 7.38 1.72
N TRP A 10 -1.43 8.67 1.74
CA TRP A 10 -2.37 9.76 2.09
C TRP A 10 -3.48 9.99 1.05
N GLU A 11 -3.32 9.48 -0.19
CA GLU A 11 -4.36 9.50 -1.22
C GLU A 11 -5.26 8.25 -1.14
N ALA A 12 -4.82 7.20 -0.42
CA ALA A 12 -5.58 5.98 -0.19
C ALA A 12 -6.69 6.26 0.83
N ARG A 13 -7.75 6.88 0.36
CA ARG A 13 -8.97 7.16 1.10
C ARG A 13 -10.14 6.53 0.36
N SER A 14 -11.05 5.90 1.09
CA SER A 14 -12.25 5.30 0.51
C SER A 14 -13.19 6.32 -0.19
N SER A 15 -13.18 7.60 0.22
CA SER A 15 -13.90 8.67 -0.50
C SER A 15 -13.39 10.09 -0.23
N HIS A 16 -13.29 10.94 -1.26
CA HIS A 16 -13.12 12.40 -1.09
C HIS A 16 -14.47 13.05 -0.73
N GLY A 17 -14.89 13.00 0.54
CA GLY A 17 -16.17 13.58 0.95
C GLY A 17 -16.68 13.14 2.32
N ARG A 18 -17.99 13.27 2.54
CA ARG A 18 -18.70 12.95 3.80
C ARG A 18 -18.40 11.52 4.25
N ASN A 19 -18.04 11.35 5.53
CA ASN A 19 -17.80 10.06 6.18
C ASN A 19 -18.88 9.03 5.83
N PRO A 20 -18.50 7.75 5.57
CA PRO A 20 -19.48 6.67 5.62
C PRO A 20 -20.13 6.69 7.00
N LYS A 21 -21.46 6.79 7.04
CA LYS A 21 -22.22 6.51 8.25
C LYS A 21 -22.40 5.00 8.27
N PHE A 22 -21.62 4.30 9.08
CA PHE A 22 -21.79 2.87 9.25
C PHE A 22 -23.10 2.62 10.01
N GLU A 23 -24.10 2.08 9.31
CA GLU A 23 -25.41 1.77 9.89
C GLU A 23 -25.45 0.36 10.53
N SER A 24 -24.42 -0.45 10.30
CA SER A 24 -24.29 -1.79 10.87
C SER A 24 -22.82 -2.14 11.19
N PRO A 25 -22.59 -3.06 12.16
CA PRO A 25 -21.26 -3.59 12.45
C PRO A 25 -20.58 -4.25 11.25
N GLU A 26 -21.34 -4.92 10.40
CA GLU A 26 -20.83 -5.64 9.22
C GLU A 26 -20.28 -4.66 8.18
N ALA A 27 -20.96 -3.52 7.99
CA ALA A 27 -20.49 -2.46 7.09
C ALA A 27 -19.17 -1.85 7.59
N LEU A 28 -19.01 -1.68 8.90
CA LEU A 28 -17.76 -1.21 9.49
C LEU A 28 -16.64 -2.25 9.28
N TRP A 29 -16.92 -3.52 9.56
CA TRP A 29 -15.94 -4.59 9.41
C TRP A 29 -15.47 -4.74 7.97
N ALA A 30 -16.38 -4.70 6.99
CA ALA A 30 -16.03 -4.75 5.58
C ALA A 30 -15.08 -3.61 5.19
N ALA A 31 -15.34 -2.38 5.64
CA ALA A 31 -14.45 -1.25 5.38
C ALA A 31 -13.08 -1.39 6.09
N CYS A 32 -13.03 -2.00 7.27
CA CYS A 32 -11.76 -2.36 7.90
C CYS A 32 -10.99 -3.42 7.10
N CYS A 33 -11.67 -4.45 6.58
CA CYS A 33 -11.06 -5.46 5.72
C CYS A 33 -10.48 -4.85 4.44
N GLU A 34 -11.18 -3.90 3.80
CA GLU A 34 -10.64 -3.16 2.65
C GLU A 34 -9.31 -2.46 2.99
N TYR A 35 -9.18 -1.88 4.19
CA TYR A 35 -7.92 -1.31 4.66
C TYR A 35 -6.83 -2.37 4.86
N PHE A 36 -7.17 -3.53 5.45
CA PHE A 36 -6.20 -4.61 5.66
C PHE A 36 -5.65 -5.12 4.33
N GLU A 37 -6.54 -5.39 3.37
CA GLU A 37 -6.17 -5.81 2.02
C GLU A 37 -5.33 -4.74 1.31
N TRP A 38 -5.68 -3.46 1.49
CA TRP A 38 -4.90 -2.37 0.93
C TRP A 38 -3.48 -2.33 1.49
N VAL A 39 -3.31 -2.51 2.80
CA VAL A 39 -1.97 -2.53 3.43
C VAL A 39 -1.11 -3.67 2.87
N GLU A 40 -1.69 -4.87 2.72
CA GLU A 40 -0.98 -6.04 2.18
C GLU A 40 -0.63 -5.89 0.70
N ALA A 41 -1.55 -5.33 -0.10
CA ALA A 41 -1.33 -5.10 -1.54
C ALA A 41 -0.35 -3.95 -1.83
N ASN A 42 -0.08 -3.08 -0.85
CA ASN A 42 0.75 -1.88 -1.02
C ASN A 42 1.96 -1.88 -0.06
N PRO A 43 2.96 -2.76 -0.24
CA PRO A 43 4.16 -2.76 0.59
C PRO A 43 4.94 -1.46 0.47
N LEU A 44 5.87 -1.23 1.40
CA LEU A 44 6.93 -0.24 1.23
C LEU A 44 8.00 -0.82 0.29
N TRP A 45 8.74 0.04 -0.40
CA TRP A 45 9.75 -0.39 -1.37
C TRP A 45 11.13 0.10 -0.97
N GLU A 46 12.04 -0.85 -0.80
CA GLU A 46 13.47 -0.61 -0.59
C GLU A 46 14.20 -0.80 -1.93
N MET A 47 14.80 0.24 -2.50
CA MET A 47 15.60 0.10 -3.72
C MET A 47 16.93 -0.57 -3.38
N LYS A 48 17.26 -1.67 -4.05
CA LYS A 48 18.53 -2.37 -3.89
C LYS A 48 19.31 -2.43 -5.20
N ALA A 49 20.59 -2.10 -5.11
CA ALA A 49 21.49 -2.14 -6.25
C ALA A 49 22.06 -3.56 -6.44
N PHE A 50 22.12 -3.99 -7.69
CA PHE A 50 22.76 -5.23 -8.14
C PHE A 50 23.74 -4.86 -9.26
N SER A 51 24.91 -5.49 -9.28
CA SER A 51 25.90 -5.25 -10.32
C SER A 51 26.28 -6.54 -11.02
N TYR A 52 26.36 -6.48 -12.35
CA TYR A 52 26.80 -7.59 -13.19
C TYR A 52 27.57 -7.05 -14.39
N GLN A 53 28.81 -7.53 -14.59
CA GLN A 53 29.69 -7.13 -15.70
C GLN A 53 29.90 -5.61 -15.88
N GLY A 54 29.92 -4.86 -14.78
CA GLY A 54 30.12 -3.41 -14.80
C GLY A 54 28.84 -2.58 -14.99
N GLU A 55 27.70 -3.23 -15.22
CA GLU A 55 26.39 -2.56 -15.23
C GLU A 55 25.72 -2.66 -13.86
N VAL A 56 25.17 -1.54 -13.38
CA VAL A 56 24.41 -1.46 -12.12
C VAL A 56 22.93 -1.33 -12.43
N THR A 57 22.15 -2.25 -11.88
CA THR A 57 20.68 -2.23 -11.92
C THR A 57 20.15 -1.95 -10.52
N GLN A 58 19.02 -1.26 -10.43
CA GLN A 58 18.32 -1.05 -9.17
C GLN A 58 16.95 -1.71 -9.25
N GLU A 59 16.66 -2.60 -8.30
CA GLU A 59 15.38 -3.30 -8.22
C GLU A 59 14.71 -3.02 -6.88
N PRO A 60 13.38 -2.80 -6.86
CA PRO A 60 12.64 -2.56 -5.64
C PRO A 60 12.36 -3.89 -4.91
N ILE A 61 12.62 -3.91 -3.60
CA ILE A 61 12.32 -5.03 -2.71
C ILE A 61 11.17 -4.64 -1.79
N ALA A 62 10.10 -5.43 -1.80
CA ALA A 62 8.93 -5.21 -0.96
C ALA A 62 9.27 -5.39 0.53
N LYS A 63 8.82 -4.44 1.35
CA LYS A 63 8.91 -4.44 2.81
C LYS A 63 7.50 -4.32 3.39
N MET A 64 7.25 -5.05 4.47
CA MET A 64 5.97 -5.01 5.17
C MET A 64 5.59 -3.58 5.58
N ARG A 65 4.35 -3.19 5.31
CA ARG A 65 3.75 -1.96 5.84
C ARG A 65 3.04 -2.28 7.16
N ALA A 66 3.38 -1.56 8.22
CA ALA A 66 2.70 -1.71 9.50
C ALA A 66 1.28 -1.10 9.44
N MET A 67 0.29 -1.82 9.97
CA MET A 67 -1.06 -1.31 10.16
C MET A 67 -1.12 -0.36 11.37
N THR A 68 -2.00 0.63 11.32
CA THR A 68 -2.22 1.64 12.37
C THR A 68 -3.71 1.94 12.52
N ILE A 69 -4.15 2.25 13.75
CA ILE A 69 -5.53 2.71 14.06
C ILE A 69 -5.70 4.17 13.65
#